data_AF-A0A3C0VXN3-F1
#
_entry.id   AF-A0A3C0VXN3-F1
#
_cell.length_a   1.000
_cell.length_b   1.000
_cell.length_c   1.000
_cell.angle_alpha   90.00
_cell.angle_beta   90.00
_cell.angle_gamma   90.00
#
_symmetry.space_group_name_H-M   'P 1'
#
loop_
_entity.id
_entity.type
_entity.pdbx_description
1 polymer ?
#
loop_
_entity_poly.entity_id
_entity_poly.type
_entity_poly.pdbx_seq_one_letter_code
_entity_poly.pdbx_strand_id
1 'polypeptide(L)'
;MIAGVAFWSLLGGTTLAQEQVLIFQDTFEVSEAETTDLGFENDERQSGALGATTYSDSSEDLTVINSEWAPGKLSLFPGPASEWVAVSPDHNFAFGSPFTIEFEVDAGVDDEDNASGDWAAIVFGATSKNSWVISADGFGILFRNNGDIQVFDGGDSIYGGNGGFADGIPKDDLEVRIEVEVDSFDGKSPATIRMFINEEAAVITADGATEYVKAAGFRANFITMLGGAFGGNAWQHTFDNLKVSAAPAIDVSPTQMNAIAGDTTDEITVSVPKSLIQAGVVEVTAESLTPGIVGIEGAGDNGKLVLSFADASRTSGKFKLNALRGGVGSVQLSSDQAGFQAKTITVLVASGFGVEEVVFSDTFDTSSEDWDVNFENDGGRQAGTAGILDYVEAEASAAGGAADEFTIVNPDWAEGKLYISGQNVSPDYNFIDGPEFEISFKVHPGSNNDFYDSPDWAAVVFGATEKNKFVNASDGFGILFRNDGRVQVFDEAVAIYGSPEIGTLPEGELDVRITSSSINFAGAPATIRMWINGEESPLSNSSMEYIKQGGFHANNISLLGYGAELEHTFDDFKVLADACVSA
;
A
#
# COMPACT_ATOMS: atom_id res chain seq x y z
N MET A 1 -52.37 48.09 1.64
CA MET A 1 -52.21 47.97 3.10
C MET A 1 -51.98 46.50 3.37
N ILE A 2 -50.71 46.10 3.40
CA ILE A 2 -50.26 44.70 3.41
C ILE A 2 -49.86 44.39 4.85
N ALA A 3 -50.52 43.42 5.48
CA ALA A 3 -50.13 42.91 6.78
C ALA A 3 -49.45 41.56 6.57
N GLY A 4 -48.12 41.56 6.63
CA GLY A 4 -47.30 40.35 6.62
C GLY A 4 -47.36 39.67 7.98
N VAL A 5 -47.76 38.42 7.99
CA VAL A 5 -47.61 37.52 9.13
C VAL A 5 -46.25 36.84 8.96
N ALA A 6 -45.27 37.28 9.75
CA ALA A 6 -43.99 36.62 9.87
C ALA A 6 -44.16 35.36 10.74
N PHE A 7 -44.14 34.20 10.10
CA PHE A 7 -43.98 32.92 10.77
C PHE A 7 -42.50 32.80 11.16
N TRP A 8 -42.19 32.94 12.44
CA TRP A 8 -40.87 32.59 12.97
C TRP A 8 -40.81 31.07 13.09
N SER A 9 -39.99 30.45 12.24
CA SER A 9 -39.57 29.06 12.41
C SER A 9 -38.68 28.96 13.64
N LEU A 10 -39.14 28.23 14.66
CA LEU A 10 -38.26 27.60 15.63
C LEU A 10 -37.36 26.61 14.88
N LEU A 11 -36.14 27.02 14.54
CA LEU A 11 -35.03 26.11 14.31
C LEU A 11 -34.30 25.97 15.64
N GLY A 12 -34.91 25.21 16.56
CA GLY A 12 -34.15 24.55 17.61
C GLY A 12 -33.57 23.30 16.96
N GLY A 13 -32.26 23.24 16.83
CA GLY A 13 -31.56 22.05 16.35
C GLY A 13 -31.84 20.89 17.28
N THR A 14 -32.81 20.06 16.92
CA THR A 14 -32.86 18.69 17.43
C THR A 14 -31.82 17.92 16.64
N THR A 15 -30.65 17.72 17.25
CA THR A 15 -29.77 16.61 16.93
C THR A 15 -30.64 15.35 16.91
N LEU A 16 -30.90 14.82 15.72
CA LEU A 16 -31.50 13.50 15.59
C LEU A 16 -30.51 12.54 16.26
N ALA A 17 -30.93 11.91 17.37
CA ALA A 17 -30.17 10.92 18.10
C ALA A 17 -29.85 9.75 17.17
N GLN A 18 -28.76 9.87 16.43
CA GLN A 18 -28.24 8.82 15.57
C GLN A 18 -27.62 7.78 16.49
N GLU A 19 -28.10 6.54 16.41
CA GLU A 19 -27.54 5.41 17.16
C GLU A 19 -26.04 5.33 16.91
N GLN A 20 -25.23 5.52 17.95
CA GLN A 20 -23.78 5.39 17.88
C GLN A 20 -23.37 3.95 18.15
N VAL A 21 -22.33 3.51 17.47
CA VAL A 21 -21.69 2.21 17.70
C VAL A 21 -20.44 2.44 18.51
N LEU A 22 -20.23 1.62 19.54
CA LEU A 22 -18.96 1.59 20.27
C LEU A 22 -17.86 1.07 19.34
N ILE A 23 -16.91 1.93 19.01
CA ILE A 23 -15.82 1.57 18.11
C ILE A 23 -14.63 1.05 18.90
N PHE A 24 -14.29 1.74 19.98
CA PHE A 24 -13.19 1.35 20.85
C PHE A 24 -13.54 1.67 22.29
N GLN A 25 -13.19 0.78 23.20
CA GLN A 25 -13.18 1.00 24.63
C GLN A 25 -11.91 0.38 25.21
N ASP A 26 -11.27 1.07 26.15
CA ASP A 26 -10.26 0.51 27.04
C ASP A 26 -10.65 0.83 28.49
N THR A 27 -10.81 -0.20 29.32
CA THR A 27 -11.13 -0.03 30.74
C THR A 27 -9.89 0.08 31.61
N PHE A 28 -8.68 -0.12 31.07
CA PHE A 28 -7.41 -0.17 31.81
C PHE A 28 -7.33 -1.16 33.00
N GLU A 29 -8.41 -1.89 33.30
CA GLU A 29 -8.44 -2.96 34.28
C GLU A 29 -7.55 -4.13 33.84
N VAL A 30 -6.59 -4.51 34.68
CA VAL A 30 -5.69 -5.64 34.45
C VAL A 30 -5.57 -6.51 35.71
N SER A 31 -5.14 -7.76 35.52
CA SER A 31 -5.04 -8.73 36.61
C SER A 31 -3.76 -8.59 37.46
N GLU A 32 -2.68 -8.02 36.90
CA GLU A 32 -1.43 -7.77 37.62
C GLU A 32 -1.51 -6.55 38.52
N ALA A 33 -0.77 -6.54 39.63
CA ALA A 33 -0.86 -5.49 40.64
C ALA A 33 -0.27 -4.13 40.23
N GLU A 34 0.62 -4.08 39.22
CA GLU A 34 1.17 -2.88 38.59
C GLU A 34 1.94 -3.30 37.32
N THR A 35 1.77 -2.60 36.19
CA THR A 35 2.54 -2.88 34.96
C THR A 35 2.83 -1.63 34.13
N THR A 36 4.02 -1.54 33.52
CA THR A 36 4.38 -0.51 32.53
C THR A 36 4.16 -0.98 31.10
N ASP A 37 3.80 -2.25 30.89
CA ASP A 37 3.46 -2.78 29.57
C ASP A 37 2.03 -2.38 29.21
N LEU A 38 1.88 -1.31 28.43
CA LEU A 38 0.59 -0.86 27.90
C LEU A 38 -0.11 -1.90 26.99
N GLY A 39 0.60 -2.94 26.55
CA GLY A 39 0.05 -4.06 25.79
C GLY A 39 -0.51 -5.19 26.65
N PHE A 40 -0.38 -5.13 27.98
CA PHE A 40 -0.70 -6.22 28.88
C PHE A 40 -2.21 -6.47 29.01
N GLU A 41 -2.70 -7.63 28.55
CA GLU A 41 -4.14 -7.99 28.60
C GLU A 41 -5.06 -7.08 27.75
N ASN A 42 -4.56 -6.55 26.63
CA ASN A 42 -5.38 -5.74 25.71
C ASN A 42 -6.64 -6.49 25.26
N ASP A 43 -6.56 -7.80 25.00
CA ASP A 43 -7.69 -8.61 24.55
C ASP A 43 -8.80 -8.74 25.61
N GLU A 44 -8.48 -8.58 26.90
CA GLU A 44 -9.41 -8.66 28.01
C GLU A 44 -10.06 -7.30 28.34
N ARG A 45 -9.26 -6.23 28.35
CA ARG A 45 -9.71 -4.89 28.79
C ARG A 45 -10.22 -4.00 27.66
N GLN A 46 -9.89 -4.33 26.41
CA GLN A 46 -10.34 -3.58 25.24
C GLN A 46 -11.53 -4.23 24.55
N SER A 47 -12.45 -3.42 24.06
CA SER A 47 -13.64 -3.89 23.34
C SER A 47 -14.13 -2.88 22.31
N GLY A 48 -15.20 -3.23 21.58
CA GLY A 48 -15.77 -2.40 20.51
C GLY A 48 -15.52 -2.99 19.12
N ALA A 49 -16.01 -2.29 18.09
CA ALA A 49 -15.93 -2.75 16.70
C ALA A 49 -14.50 -2.85 16.14
N LEU A 50 -13.56 -2.08 16.67
CA LEU A 50 -12.14 -2.11 16.29
C LEU A 50 -11.42 -3.36 16.80
N GLY A 51 -11.85 -3.93 17.92
CA GLY A 51 -11.10 -4.94 18.67
C GLY A 51 -9.89 -4.35 19.40
N ALA A 52 -9.00 -5.22 19.87
CA ALA A 52 -7.80 -4.81 20.60
C ALA A 52 -6.78 -4.09 19.70
N THR A 53 -6.14 -3.06 20.25
CA THR A 53 -5.11 -2.23 19.60
C THR A 53 -3.95 -1.97 20.57
N THR A 54 -2.76 -1.71 20.03
CA THR A 54 -1.57 -1.35 20.82
C THR A 54 -1.59 0.13 21.20
N TYR A 55 -0.71 0.54 22.10
CA TYR A 55 -0.47 1.95 22.42
C TYR A 55 0.90 2.41 21.94
N SER A 56 0.97 3.69 21.60
CA SER A 56 2.21 4.45 21.43
C SER A 56 2.50 5.19 22.73
N ASP A 57 3.63 4.90 23.36
CA ASP A 57 4.11 5.62 24.54
C ASP A 57 5.22 6.60 24.17
N SER A 58 5.27 7.74 24.84
CA SER A 58 6.40 8.68 24.75
C SER A 58 7.51 8.39 25.76
N SER A 59 7.20 7.70 26.87
CA SER A 59 8.15 7.30 27.90
C SER A 59 7.61 6.18 28.80
N GLU A 60 7.99 4.92 28.52
CA GLU A 60 7.53 3.72 29.23
C GLU A 60 7.74 3.78 30.76
N ASP A 61 8.80 4.45 31.24
CA ASP A 61 9.09 4.56 32.68
C ASP A 61 8.12 5.47 33.46
N LEU A 62 7.31 6.28 32.75
CA LEU A 62 6.41 7.28 33.35
C LEU A 62 4.94 6.94 33.13
N THR A 63 4.66 5.76 32.59
CA THR A 63 3.32 5.28 32.27
C THR A 63 3.09 3.96 32.97
N VAL A 64 2.03 3.87 33.76
CA VAL A 64 1.73 2.67 34.56
C VAL A 64 0.25 2.37 34.49
N ILE A 65 -0.11 1.11 34.30
CA ILE A 65 -1.48 0.63 34.47
C ILE A 65 -1.60 -0.03 35.84
N ASN A 66 -2.72 0.23 36.52
CA ASN A 66 -3.05 -0.34 37.82
C ASN A 66 -2.02 -0.02 38.90
N SER A 67 -1.63 1.26 39.02
CA SER A 67 -0.70 1.69 40.08
C SER A 67 -1.30 1.48 41.48
N GLU A 68 -0.45 1.36 42.51
CA GLU A 68 -0.90 1.21 43.91
C GLU A 68 -1.92 2.28 44.35
N TRP A 69 -1.79 3.49 43.80
CA TRP A 69 -2.58 4.68 44.15
C TRP A 69 -3.79 4.90 43.23
N ALA A 70 -3.81 4.27 42.06
CA ALA A 70 -4.95 4.32 41.13
C ALA A 70 -5.22 2.93 40.51
N PRO A 71 -5.74 1.97 41.29
CA PRO A 71 -6.03 0.64 40.78
C PRO A 71 -7.05 0.68 39.64
N GLY A 72 -6.81 -0.12 38.61
CA GLY A 72 -7.66 -0.23 37.42
C GLY A 72 -7.50 0.89 36.38
N LYS A 73 -6.66 1.90 36.65
CA LYS A 73 -6.54 3.10 35.78
C LYS A 73 -5.19 3.16 35.07
N LEU A 74 -5.14 3.93 33.99
CA LEU A 74 -3.91 4.44 33.41
C LEU A 74 -3.39 5.60 34.27
N SER A 75 -2.14 5.52 34.72
CA SER A 75 -1.44 6.56 35.48
C SER A 75 -0.26 7.12 34.70
N LEU A 76 -0.12 8.44 34.71
CA LEU A 76 0.95 9.19 34.07
C LEU A 76 1.72 9.97 35.15
N PHE A 77 3.05 9.81 35.19
CA PHE A 77 3.93 10.35 36.24
C PHE A 77 4.95 11.37 35.71
N PRO A 78 4.52 12.52 35.14
CA PRO A 78 5.45 13.58 34.78
C PRO A 78 6.16 14.13 36.03
N GLY A 79 7.39 14.62 35.85
CA GLY A 79 8.17 15.17 36.93
C GLY A 79 9.45 15.88 36.47
N PRO A 80 10.41 16.15 37.36
CA PRO A 80 11.59 16.94 37.02
C PRO A 80 12.49 16.33 35.93
N ALA A 81 12.41 15.00 35.72
CA ALA A 81 13.17 14.31 34.68
C ALA A 81 12.51 14.41 33.29
N SER A 82 11.18 14.48 33.25
CA SER A 82 10.39 14.76 32.05
C SER A 82 9.12 15.48 32.48
N GLU A 83 9.02 16.77 32.18
CA GLU A 83 7.91 17.64 32.62
C GLU A 83 6.56 17.24 32.00
N TRP A 84 6.55 16.29 31.06
CA TRP A 84 5.34 15.73 30.48
C TRP A 84 5.54 14.29 30.00
N VAL A 85 4.42 13.58 29.89
CA VAL A 85 4.31 12.25 29.29
C VAL A 85 2.98 12.17 28.52
N ALA A 86 2.96 11.37 27.47
CA ALA A 86 1.83 11.19 26.58
C ALA A 86 1.71 9.74 26.08
N VAL A 87 0.47 9.30 25.96
CA VAL A 87 0.09 7.96 25.50
C VAL A 87 -1.06 8.08 24.51
N SER A 88 -1.01 7.30 23.43
CA SER A 88 -2.06 7.29 22.40
C SER A 88 -2.38 5.86 21.97
N PRO A 89 -3.66 5.46 21.82
CA PRO A 89 -3.98 4.25 21.07
C PRO A 89 -3.34 4.33 19.68
N ASP A 90 -2.80 3.22 19.18
CA ASP A 90 -2.16 3.16 17.87
C ASP A 90 -3.20 3.02 16.74
N HIS A 91 -4.13 3.97 16.71
CA HIS A 91 -5.21 3.98 15.74
C HIS A 91 -5.64 5.41 15.39
N ASN A 92 -5.92 5.64 14.11
CA ASN A 92 -6.51 6.88 13.62
C ASN A 92 -8.04 6.73 13.60
N PHE A 93 -8.74 7.36 14.54
CA PHE A 93 -10.19 7.25 14.68
C PHE A 93 -10.98 8.15 13.71
N ALA A 94 -10.51 8.25 12.46
CA ALA A 94 -11.12 9.07 11.40
C ALA A 94 -12.23 8.30 10.66
N PHE A 95 -13.23 7.82 11.39
CA PHE A 95 -14.38 7.09 10.86
C PHE A 95 -15.69 7.66 11.43
N GLY A 96 -16.74 7.72 10.61
CA GLY A 96 -18.08 8.13 11.05
C GLY A 96 -18.19 9.58 11.56
N SER A 97 -19.39 10.15 11.47
CA SER A 97 -19.74 11.39 12.17
C SER A 97 -21.26 11.46 12.33
N PRO A 98 -21.79 11.98 13.46
CA PRO A 98 -21.09 12.45 14.66
C PRO A 98 -20.30 11.34 15.38
N PHE A 99 -19.32 11.73 16.20
CA PHE A 99 -18.62 10.81 17.11
C PHE A 99 -18.51 11.40 18.52
N THR A 100 -18.33 10.52 19.50
CA THR A 100 -18.03 10.88 20.90
C THR A 100 -16.72 10.28 21.36
N ILE A 101 -16.05 11.01 22.25
CA ILE A 101 -14.94 10.53 23.05
C ILE A 101 -15.37 10.69 24.50
N GLU A 102 -15.39 9.59 25.24
CA GLU A 102 -15.75 9.53 26.65
C GLU A 102 -14.58 8.96 27.43
N PHE A 103 -14.28 9.50 28.60
CA PHE A 103 -13.23 9.01 29.48
C PHE A 103 -13.39 9.61 30.88
N GLU A 104 -12.77 8.97 31.85
CA GLU A 104 -12.59 9.53 33.19
C GLU A 104 -11.18 10.11 33.29
N VAL A 105 -11.04 11.24 33.99
CA VAL A 105 -9.72 11.87 34.22
C VAL A 105 -9.62 12.47 35.62
N ASP A 106 -8.47 12.28 36.26
CA ASP A 106 -8.05 13.01 37.45
C ASP A 106 -6.72 13.73 37.14
N ALA A 107 -6.70 15.05 37.32
CA ALA A 107 -5.58 15.92 36.97
C ALA A 107 -4.55 16.10 38.10
N GLY A 108 -4.70 15.41 39.22
CA GLY A 108 -3.76 15.49 40.33
C GLY A 108 -4.20 14.66 41.53
N VAL A 109 -4.15 13.33 41.40
CA VAL A 109 -4.54 12.37 42.46
C VAL A 109 -3.78 12.62 43.76
N ASP A 110 -2.54 13.10 43.66
CA ASP A 110 -1.62 13.36 44.76
C ASP A 110 -1.48 14.87 45.14
N ASP A 111 -2.33 15.76 44.59
CA ASP A 111 -2.39 17.18 44.97
C ASP A 111 -3.59 17.46 45.89
N GLU A 112 -3.47 17.03 47.16
CA GLU A 112 -4.54 17.12 48.19
C GLU A 112 -5.13 18.54 48.38
N ASP A 113 -4.31 19.58 48.17
CA ASP A 113 -4.73 20.98 48.34
C ASP A 113 -5.34 21.60 47.07
N ASN A 114 -5.26 20.89 45.94
CA ASN A 114 -5.76 21.33 44.62
C ASN A 114 -5.28 22.75 44.26
N ALA A 115 -4.01 23.01 44.56
CA ALA A 115 -3.39 24.33 44.41
C ALA A 115 -2.54 24.43 43.14
N SER A 116 -2.20 23.29 42.53
CA SER A 116 -1.35 23.24 41.36
C SER A 116 -2.06 23.74 40.10
N GLY A 117 -1.32 24.44 39.25
CA GLY A 117 -1.74 24.77 37.89
C GLY A 117 -1.33 23.72 36.87
N ASP A 118 -0.68 22.64 37.29
CA ASP A 118 -0.37 21.48 36.46
C ASP A 118 -1.64 20.71 36.09
N TRP A 119 -1.52 19.74 35.19
CA TRP A 119 -2.68 19.31 34.41
C TRP A 119 -2.55 17.91 33.81
N ALA A 120 -3.72 17.30 33.61
CA ALA A 120 -3.94 16.23 32.64
C ALA A 120 -4.56 16.83 31.36
N ALA A 121 -4.41 16.16 30.23
CA ALA A 121 -4.96 16.65 28.96
C ALA A 121 -5.40 15.55 28.01
N ILE A 122 -6.33 15.92 27.13
CA ILE A 122 -6.63 15.15 25.93
C ILE A 122 -6.38 16.00 24.69
N VAL A 123 -5.80 15.37 23.67
CA VAL A 123 -5.72 15.91 22.30
C VAL A 123 -6.43 14.94 21.37
N PHE A 124 -7.30 15.44 20.52
CA PHE A 124 -7.98 14.65 19.49
C PHE A 124 -8.00 15.40 18.16
N GLY A 125 -8.34 14.71 17.06
CA GLY A 125 -8.33 15.33 15.74
C GLY A 125 -6.93 15.64 15.17
N ALA A 126 -5.87 15.17 15.82
CA ALA A 126 -4.47 15.44 15.43
C ALA A 126 -3.99 14.45 14.37
N THR A 127 -2.98 14.85 13.57
CA THR A 127 -2.34 14.00 12.55
C THR A 127 -1.20 13.12 13.06
N SER A 128 -0.78 13.32 14.31
CA SER A 128 0.26 12.51 14.96
C SER A 128 -0.19 11.98 16.31
N LYS A 129 0.34 10.80 16.67
CA LYS A 129 0.27 10.24 18.03
C LYS A 129 1.16 11.04 18.99
N ASN A 130 0.85 10.97 20.27
CA ASN A 130 1.62 11.57 21.37
C ASN A 130 1.86 13.09 21.17
N SER A 131 0.86 13.75 20.61
CA SER A 131 0.96 15.16 20.23
C SER A 131 0.87 16.06 21.44
N TRP A 132 1.86 16.95 21.60
CA TRP A 132 1.87 17.96 22.65
C TRP A 132 0.80 19.03 22.40
N VAL A 133 0.02 19.35 23.44
CA VAL A 133 -1.20 20.18 23.36
C VAL A 133 -1.04 21.53 22.64
N ILE A 134 0.09 22.23 22.84
CA ILE A 134 0.33 23.57 22.25
C ILE A 134 0.97 23.53 20.85
N SER A 135 1.33 22.33 20.35
CA SER A 135 1.91 22.16 19.01
C SER A 135 1.12 21.18 18.13
N ALA A 136 0.06 20.59 18.67
CA ALA A 136 -0.83 19.71 17.94
C ALA A 136 -1.67 20.50 16.92
N ASP A 137 -1.91 19.92 15.75
CA ASP A 137 -2.80 20.48 14.72
C ASP A 137 -4.29 20.18 14.99
N GLY A 138 -4.57 19.30 15.95
CA GLY A 138 -5.89 18.92 16.43
C GLY A 138 -6.54 19.93 17.39
N PHE A 139 -7.38 19.39 18.28
CA PHE A 139 -8.05 20.12 19.36
C PHE A 139 -7.57 19.57 20.71
N GLY A 140 -7.15 20.46 21.60
CA GLY A 140 -6.52 20.10 22.87
C GLY A 140 -7.27 20.69 24.07
N ILE A 141 -7.39 19.94 25.15
CA ILE A 141 -8.07 20.36 26.37
C ILE A 141 -7.22 19.97 27.57
N LEU A 142 -6.87 20.96 28.40
CA LEU A 142 -6.24 20.78 29.70
C LEU A 142 -7.30 20.78 30.79
N PHE A 143 -7.22 19.81 31.68
CA PHE A 143 -7.92 19.77 32.96
C PHE A 143 -6.88 20.11 34.03
N ARG A 144 -7.06 21.24 34.71
CA ARG A 144 -6.11 21.71 35.73
C ARG A 144 -6.64 21.40 37.12
N ASN A 145 -5.73 21.03 38.00
CA ASN A 145 -6.11 20.62 39.35
C ASN A 145 -6.67 21.77 40.21
N ASN A 146 -6.35 23.02 39.85
CA ASN A 146 -6.94 24.19 40.48
C ASN A 146 -8.44 24.43 40.14
N GLY A 147 -9.04 23.62 39.27
CA GLY A 147 -10.45 23.73 38.86
C GLY A 147 -10.69 24.55 37.59
N ASP A 148 -9.63 24.88 36.84
CA ASP A 148 -9.73 25.51 35.52
C ASP A 148 -9.59 24.47 34.40
N ILE A 149 -10.10 24.80 33.21
CA ILE A 149 -9.74 24.16 31.96
C ILE A 149 -9.01 25.16 31.05
N GLN A 150 -8.27 24.63 30.08
CA GLN A 150 -7.72 25.44 28.99
C GLN A 150 -7.89 24.70 27.67
N VAL A 151 -8.39 25.39 26.64
CA VAL A 151 -8.75 24.80 25.35
C VAL A 151 -7.88 25.37 24.25
N PHE A 152 -7.47 24.52 23.33
CA PHE A 152 -6.56 24.80 22.22
C PHE A 152 -7.14 24.36 20.88
N ASP A 153 -7.01 25.20 19.86
CA ASP A 153 -7.28 24.88 18.47
C ASP A 153 -5.99 25.05 17.65
N GLY A 154 -5.41 23.94 17.17
CA GLY A 154 -4.18 23.99 16.36
C GLY A 154 -2.98 24.59 17.10
N GLY A 155 -2.93 24.45 18.42
CA GLY A 155 -1.90 25.02 19.30
C GLY A 155 -2.21 26.42 19.83
N ASP A 156 -3.20 27.12 19.29
CA ASP A 156 -3.65 28.42 19.79
C ASP A 156 -4.62 28.25 20.96
N SER A 157 -4.35 28.89 22.10
CA SER A 157 -5.28 28.87 23.24
C SER A 157 -6.50 29.74 22.95
N ILE A 158 -7.68 29.12 22.89
CA ILE A 158 -8.96 29.76 22.56
C ILE A 158 -9.84 30.03 23.79
N TYR A 159 -9.58 29.32 24.89
CA TYR A 159 -10.27 29.50 26.16
C TYR A 159 -9.38 29.12 27.35
N GLY A 160 -9.57 29.79 28.48
CA GLY A 160 -9.00 29.42 29.77
C GLY A 160 -9.87 29.96 30.89
N GLY A 161 -10.27 29.10 31.82
CA GLY A 161 -11.10 29.45 32.97
C GLY A 161 -11.88 28.27 33.52
N ASN A 162 -12.85 28.54 34.39
CA ASN A 162 -13.60 27.56 35.17
C ASN A 162 -14.60 26.69 34.39
N GLY A 163 -14.59 26.71 33.04
CA GLY A 163 -15.51 25.97 32.21
C GLY A 163 -16.99 26.37 32.36
N GLY A 164 -17.29 27.53 32.95
CA GLY A 164 -18.66 27.96 33.25
C GLY A 164 -19.23 27.43 34.57
N PHE A 165 -18.47 26.62 35.31
CA PHE A 165 -18.85 26.09 36.62
C PHE A 165 -18.59 27.12 37.73
N ALA A 166 -19.58 27.36 38.59
CA ALA A 166 -19.52 28.43 39.58
C ALA A 166 -18.31 28.34 40.53
N ASP A 167 -17.90 27.11 40.87
CA ASP A 167 -16.83 26.81 41.82
C ASP A 167 -15.58 26.19 41.16
N GLY A 168 -15.48 26.24 39.83
CA GLY A 168 -14.49 25.47 39.06
C GLY A 168 -15.03 24.11 38.62
N ILE A 169 -14.32 23.43 37.71
CA ILE A 169 -14.61 22.02 37.42
C ILE A 169 -14.41 21.20 38.71
N PRO A 170 -15.13 20.07 38.87
CA PRO A 170 -14.87 19.16 39.98
C PRO A 170 -13.38 18.76 40.04
N LYS A 171 -12.88 18.53 41.24
CA LYS A 171 -11.43 18.36 41.50
C LYS A 171 -11.02 16.90 41.73
N ASP A 172 -11.99 16.00 41.71
CA ASP A 172 -11.79 14.55 41.74
C ASP A 172 -12.04 14.00 40.33
N ASP A 173 -12.14 12.68 40.18
CA ASP A 173 -12.49 11.99 38.93
C ASP A 173 -13.61 12.70 38.14
N LEU A 174 -13.24 13.18 36.95
CA LEU A 174 -14.13 13.83 35.99
C LEU A 174 -14.61 12.83 34.96
N GLU A 175 -15.91 12.64 34.83
CA GLU A 175 -16.50 11.97 33.67
C GLU A 175 -16.63 12.97 32.53
N VAL A 176 -15.76 12.84 31.53
CA VAL A 176 -15.70 13.75 30.39
C VAL A 176 -16.33 13.09 29.17
N ARG A 177 -17.19 13.83 28.49
CA ARG A 177 -17.77 13.44 27.20
C ARG A 177 -17.61 14.58 26.20
N ILE A 178 -16.94 14.30 25.09
CA ILE A 178 -16.73 15.21 23.98
C ILE A 178 -17.58 14.73 22.83
N GLU A 179 -18.43 15.60 22.30
CA GLU A 179 -19.20 15.37 21.07
C GLU A 179 -18.58 16.14 19.92
N VAL A 180 -18.43 15.49 18.77
CA VAL A 180 -17.89 16.10 17.55
C VAL A 180 -18.76 15.77 16.35
N GLU A 181 -19.19 16.81 15.64
CA GLU A 181 -19.88 16.74 14.35
C GLU A 181 -18.94 17.29 13.27
N VAL A 182 -18.60 16.49 12.27
CA VAL A 182 -17.69 16.86 11.18
C VAL A 182 -18.02 16.08 9.91
N ASP A 183 -18.18 16.76 8.78
CA ASP A 183 -18.58 16.08 7.54
C ASP A 183 -17.48 15.16 7.00
N SER A 184 -16.21 15.56 7.11
CA SER A 184 -15.06 14.76 6.66
C SER A 184 -13.75 15.16 7.35
N PHE A 185 -12.78 14.24 7.38
CA PHE A 185 -11.43 14.46 7.88
C PHE A 185 -10.46 14.95 6.78
N ASP A 186 -10.88 15.92 5.95
CA ASP A 186 -10.09 16.43 4.81
C ASP A 186 -9.29 17.72 5.11
N GLY A 187 -9.40 18.23 6.34
CA GLY A 187 -8.84 19.52 6.77
C GLY A 187 -9.49 20.73 6.11
N LYS A 188 -10.76 20.62 5.71
CA LYS A 188 -11.58 21.70 5.13
C LYS A 188 -13.00 21.73 5.67
N SER A 189 -13.58 20.59 6.02
CA SER A 189 -14.94 20.50 6.57
C SER A 189 -14.98 21.01 8.02
N PRO A 190 -15.73 22.09 8.33
CA PRO A 190 -15.82 22.59 9.70
C PRO A 190 -16.29 21.53 10.68
N ALA A 191 -15.68 21.49 11.86
CA ALA A 191 -16.05 20.57 12.93
C ALA A 191 -16.69 21.33 14.10
N THR A 192 -17.88 20.90 14.52
CA THR A 192 -18.57 21.43 15.71
C THR A 192 -18.25 20.54 16.90
N ILE A 193 -17.80 21.15 18.00
CA ILE A 193 -17.27 20.47 19.18
C ILE A 193 -18.04 20.95 20.41
N ARG A 194 -18.45 20.00 21.26
CA ARG A 194 -19.08 20.25 22.56
C ARG A 194 -18.42 19.37 23.60
N MET A 195 -18.26 19.89 24.81
CA MET A 195 -17.70 19.14 25.94
C MET A 195 -18.67 19.15 27.11
N PHE A 196 -18.80 18.00 27.76
CA PHE A 196 -19.57 17.80 28.97
C PHE A 196 -18.65 17.24 30.05
N ILE A 197 -18.76 17.76 31.26
CA ILE A 197 -18.07 17.28 32.45
C ILE A 197 -19.16 16.91 33.46
N ASN A 198 -19.19 15.65 33.89
CA ASN A 198 -20.23 15.09 34.77
C ASN A 198 -21.64 15.41 34.27
N GLU A 199 -21.87 15.15 32.98
CA GLU A 199 -23.11 15.43 32.22
C GLU A 199 -23.47 16.92 32.02
N GLU A 200 -22.74 17.87 32.61
CA GLU A 200 -22.97 19.31 32.45
C GLU A 200 -22.11 19.90 31.31
N ALA A 201 -22.72 20.70 30.43
CA ALA A 201 -22.03 21.31 29.31
C ALA A 201 -21.03 22.38 29.76
N ALA A 202 -19.76 22.23 29.36
CA ALA A 202 -18.70 23.15 29.70
C ALA A 202 -18.59 24.29 28.68
N VAL A 203 -18.29 25.50 29.17
CA VAL A 203 -17.87 26.63 28.34
C VAL A 203 -16.46 26.38 27.83
N ILE A 204 -16.29 26.37 26.51
CA ILE A 204 -15.01 26.08 25.85
C ILE A 204 -14.51 27.23 24.96
N THR A 205 -15.13 28.41 25.09
CA THR A 205 -14.88 29.58 24.26
C THR A 205 -14.88 30.87 25.09
N ALA A 206 -14.08 31.85 24.68
CA ALA A 206 -13.92 33.10 25.42
C ALA A 206 -15.19 33.97 25.51
N ASP A 207 -16.17 33.77 24.62
CA ASP A 207 -17.46 34.48 24.62
C ASP A 207 -18.53 33.80 25.48
N GLY A 208 -18.20 32.69 26.14
CA GLY A 208 -19.09 31.98 27.05
C GLY A 208 -19.94 30.90 26.38
N ALA A 209 -19.66 30.53 25.12
CA ALA A 209 -20.37 29.46 24.44
C ALA A 209 -19.87 28.06 24.86
N THR A 210 -20.80 27.11 24.92
CA THR A 210 -20.55 25.68 25.19
C THR A 210 -20.32 24.86 23.91
N GLU A 211 -20.21 25.54 22.78
CA GLU A 211 -20.01 24.96 21.45
C GLU A 211 -18.91 25.75 20.74
N TYR A 212 -18.00 25.05 20.08
CA TYR A 212 -16.94 25.64 19.27
C TYR A 212 -16.94 25.05 17.86
N VAL A 213 -16.72 25.88 16.84
CA VAL A 213 -16.57 25.44 15.46
C VAL A 213 -15.13 25.62 15.02
N LYS A 214 -14.39 24.50 14.89
CA LYS A 214 -13.08 24.48 14.25
C LYS A 214 -13.27 24.60 12.74
N ALA A 215 -13.10 25.81 12.22
CA ALA A 215 -13.37 26.13 10.82
C ALA A 215 -12.50 25.33 9.83
N ALA A 216 -11.28 24.97 10.23
CA ALA A 216 -10.36 24.19 9.41
C ALA A 216 -10.67 22.68 9.42
N GLY A 217 -11.60 22.21 10.25
CA GLY A 217 -11.88 20.79 10.39
C GLY A 217 -10.70 19.98 10.92
N PHE A 218 -10.76 18.67 10.74
CA PHE A 218 -9.69 17.74 11.10
C PHE A 218 -9.13 17.03 9.87
N ARG A 219 -7.87 16.57 9.93
CA ARG A 219 -7.22 15.78 8.87
C ARG A 219 -7.05 14.30 9.23
N ALA A 220 -7.12 14.02 10.52
CA ALA A 220 -7.02 12.71 11.15
C ALA A 220 -7.64 12.82 12.55
N ASN A 221 -7.65 11.73 13.30
CA ASN A 221 -8.16 11.69 14.66
C ASN A 221 -7.34 10.74 15.52
N PHE A 222 -6.05 11.02 15.67
CA PHE A 222 -5.29 10.40 16.75
C PHE A 222 -5.69 11.04 18.07
N ILE A 223 -5.98 10.21 19.06
CA ILE A 223 -6.34 10.61 20.42
C ILE A 223 -5.12 10.41 21.30
N THR A 224 -4.73 11.44 22.04
CA THR A 224 -3.60 11.41 22.97
C THR A 224 -4.07 11.84 24.35
N MET A 225 -3.73 11.04 25.37
CA MET A 225 -3.84 11.39 26.78
C MET A 225 -2.47 11.86 27.26
N LEU A 226 -2.42 12.96 28.01
CA LEU A 226 -1.17 13.57 28.49
C LEU A 226 -1.26 13.95 29.96
N GLY A 227 -0.11 13.96 30.62
CA GLY A 227 0.10 14.57 31.93
C GLY A 227 1.25 15.56 31.88
N GLY A 228 1.12 16.70 32.54
CA GLY A 228 2.16 17.72 32.68
C GLY A 228 2.44 18.05 34.14
N ALA A 229 3.72 18.24 34.49
CA ALA A 229 4.18 18.72 35.79
C ALA A 229 5.37 19.67 35.62
N PHE A 230 5.19 20.95 35.94
CA PHE A 230 6.18 21.98 35.67
C PHE A 230 6.77 22.57 36.95
N GLY A 231 7.90 23.28 36.80
CA GLY A 231 8.49 24.02 37.91
C GLY A 231 9.15 23.14 38.98
N GLY A 232 9.50 21.90 38.63
CA GLY A 232 10.10 20.93 39.53
C GLY A 232 9.09 20.12 40.35
N ASN A 233 7.80 20.23 40.03
CA ASN A 233 6.75 19.38 40.59
C ASN A 233 6.83 17.96 40.01
N ALA A 234 6.19 17.01 40.70
CA ALA A 234 5.90 15.68 40.22
C ALA A 234 4.45 15.39 40.61
N TRP A 235 3.66 14.87 39.68
CA TRP A 235 2.24 14.62 39.88
C TRP A 235 1.84 13.29 39.27
N GLN A 236 0.79 12.69 39.81
CA GLN A 236 0.10 11.55 39.23
C GLN A 236 -1.22 12.00 38.59
N HIS A 237 -1.28 11.86 37.27
CA HIS A 237 -2.50 12.07 36.48
C HIS A 237 -3.09 10.73 36.12
N THR A 238 -4.42 10.59 36.12
CA THR A 238 -5.06 9.32 35.77
C THR A 238 -6.10 9.46 34.67
N PHE A 239 -6.23 8.40 33.87
CA PHE A 239 -7.28 8.23 32.88
C PHE A 239 -7.91 6.86 33.06
N ASP A 240 -9.22 6.78 32.84
CA ASP A 240 -9.94 5.52 32.83
C ASP A 240 -11.06 5.51 31.77
N ASN A 241 -11.55 4.32 31.43
CA ASN A 241 -12.74 4.10 30.61
C ASN A 241 -12.77 4.88 29.28
N LEU A 242 -11.63 4.96 28.58
CA LEU A 242 -11.55 5.63 27.28
C LEU A 242 -12.45 4.91 26.28
N LYS A 243 -13.50 5.59 25.82
CA LYS A 243 -14.48 5.11 24.84
C LYS A 243 -14.54 6.05 23.66
N VAL A 244 -14.55 5.47 22.47
CA VAL A 244 -14.80 6.17 21.21
C VAL A 244 -16.02 5.54 20.56
N SER A 245 -17.09 6.31 20.44
CA SER A 245 -18.30 5.89 19.74
C SER A 245 -18.52 6.77 18.53
N ALA A 246 -19.04 6.20 17.45
CA ALA A 246 -19.35 6.97 16.25
C ALA A 246 -20.67 6.53 15.67
N ALA A 247 -21.36 7.47 15.04
CA ALA A 247 -22.43 7.13 14.12
C ALA A 247 -21.87 6.15 13.08
N PRO A 248 -22.46 4.94 12.95
CA PRO A 248 -21.97 3.94 12.02
C PRO A 248 -21.99 4.54 10.61
N ALA A 249 -20.88 4.35 9.88
CA ALA A 249 -20.74 4.84 8.53
C ALA A 249 -21.43 3.88 7.54
N ILE A 250 -21.72 4.37 6.33
CA ILE A 250 -22.01 3.49 5.20
C ILE A 250 -20.72 2.72 4.89
N ASP A 251 -20.81 1.40 4.92
CA ASP A 251 -19.68 0.51 4.69
C ASP A 251 -19.77 -0.20 3.34
N VAL A 252 -18.62 -0.63 2.81
CA VAL A 252 -18.54 -1.39 1.57
C VAL A 252 -17.51 -2.50 1.72
N SER A 253 -17.86 -3.70 1.28
CA SER A 253 -16.96 -4.84 1.30
C SER A 253 -17.27 -5.82 0.16
N PRO A 254 -16.25 -6.37 -0.52
CA PRO A 254 -14.83 -6.03 -0.37
C PRO A 254 -14.47 -4.67 -1.03
N THR A 255 -13.41 -4.01 -0.56
CA THR A 255 -12.85 -2.78 -1.17
C THR A 255 -11.73 -3.06 -2.18
N GLN A 256 -11.24 -4.28 -2.23
CA GLN A 256 -10.27 -4.76 -3.22
C GLN A 256 -10.72 -6.11 -3.76
N MET A 257 -10.63 -6.28 -5.07
CA MET A 257 -11.02 -7.53 -5.73
C MET A 257 -10.10 -7.83 -6.90
N ASN A 258 -9.98 -9.11 -7.21
CA ASN A 258 -9.34 -9.60 -8.41
C ASN A 258 -10.40 -10.14 -9.36
N ALA A 259 -10.26 -9.86 -10.64
CA ALA A 259 -11.18 -10.29 -11.68
C ALA A 259 -10.43 -10.61 -12.97
N ILE A 260 -11.10 -11.25 -13.91
CA ILE A 260 -10.57 -11.57 -15.24
C ILE A 260 -11.44 -10.84 -16.27
N ALA A 261 -10.82 -10.23 -17.27
CA ALA A 261 -11.52 -9.56 -18.35
C ALA A 261 -12.49 -10.54 -19.04
N GLY A 262 -13.76 -10.15 -19.13
CA GLY A 262 -14.85 -11.00 -19.59
C GLY A 262 -15.74 -11.56 -18.47
N ASP A 263 -15.26 -11.58 -17.21
CA ASP A 263 -16.01 -12.10 -16.06
C ASP A 263 -16.71 -11.00 -15.24
N THR A 264 -17.60 -11.44 -14.34
CA THR A 264 -18.15 -10.61 -13.27
C THR A 264 -17.42 -10.88 -11.96
N THR A 265 -17.24 -9.85 -11.14
CA THR A 265 -16.67 -9.99 -9.79
C THR A 265 -17.59 -10.77 -8.85
N ASP A 266 -17.06 -11.12 -7.68
CA ASP A 266 -17.86 -11.45 -6.52
C ASP A 266 -18.79 -10.27 -6.13
N GLU A 267 -19.81 -10.56 -5.32
CA GLU A 267 -20.76 -9.54 -4.86
C GLU A 267 -20.08 -8.53 -3.94
N ILE A 268 -20.19 -7.26 -4.30
CA ILE A 268 -19.91 -6.13 -3.42
C ILE A 268 -21.15 -5.87 -2.59
N THR A 269 -20.98 -5.79 -1.27
CA THR A 269 -22.04 -5.43 -0.33
C THR A 269 -21.82 -4.01 0.18
N VAL A 270 -22.82 -3.16 0.00
CA VAL A 270 -22.93 -1.84 0.63
C VAL A 270 -23.86 -1.98 1.84
N SER A 271 -23.37 -1.65 3.02
CA SER A 271 -24.11 -1.69 4.27
C SER A 271 -24.41 -0.28 4.73
N VAL A 272 -25.70 0.04 4.88
CA VAL A 272 -26.17 1.32 5.39
C VAL A 272 -26.75 1.11 6.79
N PRO A 273 -26.31 1.89 7.79
CA PRO A 273 -26.85 1.81 9.12
C PRO A 273 -28.36 2.06 9.17
N LYS A 274 -29.04 1.29 10.01
CA LYS A 274 -30.50 1.37 10.18
C LYS A 274 -30.96 2.77 10.59
N SER A 275 -30.21 3.43 11.47
CA SER A 275 -30.49 4.78 11.96
C SER A 275 -30.50 5.81 10.84
N LEU A 276 -29.59 5.72 9.86
CA LEU A 276 -29.59 6.59 8.68
C LEU A 276 -30.84 6.40 7.82
N ILE A 277 -31.26 5.14 7.59
CA ILE A 277 -32.47 4.83 6.80
C ILE A 277 -33.74 5.31 7.51
N GLN A 278 -33.76 5.29 8.84
CA GLN A 278 -34.87 5.80 9.64
C GLN A 278 -34.97 7.34 9.61
N ALA A 279 -33.84 8.04 9.44
CA ALA A 279 -33.79 9.48 9.30
C ALA A 279 -34.26 9.95 7.91
N GLY A 280 -34.09 9.13 6.88
CA GLY A 280 -34.55 9.41 5.52
C GLY A 280 -34.09 8.36 4.51
N VAL A 281 -34.51 8.52 3.26
CA VAL A 281 -34.01 7.66 2.18
C VAL A 281 -32.53 7.93 2.00
N VAL A 282 -31.71 6.88 2.05
CA VAL A 282 -30.28 6.95 1.78
C VAL A 282 -30.02 6.44 0.37
N GLU A 283 -29.28 7.20 -0.41
CA GLU A 283 -28.86 6.81 -1.76
C GLU A 283 -27.33 6.73 -1.81
N VAL A 284 -26.82 5.58 -2.24
CA VAL A 284 -25.39 5.36 -2.48
C VAL A 284 -25.19 5.20 -3.98
N THR A 285 -24.40 6.08 -4.57
CA THR A 285 -24.10 6.07 -6.00
C THR A 285 -22.73 5.46 -6.22
N ALA A 286 -22.68 4.38 -7.00
CA ALA A 286 -21.45 3.79 -7.52
C ALA A 286 -21.19 4.30 -8.94
N GLU A 287 -19.97 4.78 -9.19
CA GLU A 287 -19.51 5.31 -10.46
C GLU A 287 -18.14 4.71 -10.81
N SER A 288 -18.01 4.14 -12.00
CA SER A 288 -16.70 3.65 -12.47
C SER A 288 -15.86 4.84 -12.92
N LEU A 289 -14.70 5.01 -12.29
CA LEU A 289 -13.70 6.00 -12.70
C LEU A 289 -12.88 5.51 -13.91
N THR A 290 -12.90 4.20 -14.17
CA THR A 290 -12.23 3.55 -15.29
C THR A 290 -13.19 2.67 -16.09
N PRO A 291 -14.20 3.27 -16.77
CA PRO A 291 -15.27 2.52 -17.44
C PRO A 291 -14.79 1.66 -18.63
N GLY A 292 -13.55 1.82 -19.09
CA GLY A 292 -12.93 0.94 -20.08
C GLY A 292 -12.32 -0.35 -19.50
N ILE A 293 -12.15 -0.43 -18.18
CA ILE A 293 -11.53 -1.55 -17.45
C ILE A 293 -12.60 -2.27 -16.63
N VAL A 294 -13.44 -1.52 -15.88
CA VAL A 294 -14.54 -2.09 -15.10
C VAL A 294 -15.85 -1.34 -15.36
N GLY A 295 -16.90 -2.09 -15.69
CA GLY A 295 -18.28 -1.62 -15.74
C GLY A 295 -19.03 -2.01 -14.47
N ILE A 296 -20.11 -1.30 -14.14
CA ILE A 296 -20.98 -1.63 -13.00
C ILE A 296 -22.22 -2.35 -13.52
N GLU A 297 -22.52 -3.53 -12.99
CA GLU A 297 -23.71 -4.27 -13.39
C GLU A 297 -24.98 -3.52 -12.95
N GLY A 298 -25.94 -3.35 -13.87
CA GLY A 298 -27.20 -2.65 -13.61
C GLY A 298 -27.10 -1.12 -13.59
N ALA A 299 -25.94 -0.53 -13.93
CA ALA A 299 -25.83 0.91 -14.12
C ALA A 299 -26.73 1.41 -15.26
N GLY A 300 -27.28 2.62 -15.12
CA GLY A 300 -28.07 3.28 -16.15
C GLY A 300 -27.22 3.81 -17.31
N ASP A 301 -27.88 4.43 -18.30
CA ASP A 301 -27.22 4.99 -19.50
C ASP A 301 -26.14 6.06 -19.20
N ASN A 302 -26.15 6.62 -17.98
CA ASN A 302 -25.15 7.56 -17.48
C ASN A 302 -23.92 6.89 -16.85
N GLY A 303 -23.84 5.55 -16.84
CA GLY A 303 -22.72 4.79 -16.27
C GLY A 303 -22.71 4.70 -14.74
N LYS A 304 -23.80 5.13 -14.07
CA LYS A 304 -23.91 5.12 -12.60
C LYS A 304 -24.96 4.11 -12.13
N LEU A 305 -24.69 3.48 -11.00
CA LEU A 305 -25.66 2.66 -10.27
C LEU A 305 -26.03 3.38 -8.98
N VAL A 306 -27.33 3.53 -8.72
CA VAL A 306 -27.85 4.11 -7.45
C VAL A 306 -28.49 3.00 -6.63
N LEU A 307 -27.95 2.74 -5.44
CA LEU A 307 -28.54 1.87 -4.43
C LEU A 307 -29.38 2.72 -3.48
N SER A 308 -30.70 2.50 -3.48
CA SER A 308 -31.65 3.25 -2.63
C SER A 308 -32.08 2.41 -1.44
N PHE A 309 -31.94 2.97 -0.24
CA PHE A 309 -32.27 2.36 1.04
C PHE A 309 -33.37 3.18 1.71
N ALA A 310 -34.61 2.69 1.60
CA ALA A 310 -35.79 3.36 2.16
C ALA A 310 -36.51 2.51 3.24
N ASP A 311 -36.05 1.28 3.47
CA ASP A 311 -36.64 0.34 4.43
C ASP A 311 -35.59 -0.08 5.46
N ALA A 312 -35.80 0.32 6.71
CA ALA A 312 -34.90 0.05 7.84
C ALA A 312 -34.78 -1.44 8.20
N SER A 313 -35.57 -2.32 7.58
CA SER A 313 -35.38 -3.79 7.65
C SER A 313 -34.40 -4.33 6.61
N ARG A 314 -33.99 -3.50 5.64
CA ARG A 314 -33.06 -3.81 4.55
C ARG A 314 -31.88 -2.85 4.57
N THR A 315 -30.90 -3.16 5.42
CA THR A 315 -29.70 -2.35 5.64
C THR A 315 -28.56 -2.65 4.68
N SER A 316 -28.74 -3.58 3.73
CA SER A 316 -27.69 -3.93 2.77
C SER A 316 -28.19 -3.98 1.32
N GLY A 317 -27.35 -3.48 0.43
CA GLY A 317 -27.50 -3.48 -1.02
C GLY A 317 -26.30 -4.18 -1.65
N LYS A 318 -26.52 -4.87 -2.76
CA LYS A 318 -25.47 -5.64 -3.42
C LYS A 318 -25.42 -5.33 -4.90
N PHE A 319 -24.21 -5.37 -5.45
CA PHE A 319 -23.97 -5.26 -6.88
C PHE A 319 -22.68 -5.98 -7.26
N LYS A 320 -22.44 -6.13 -8.56
CA LYS A 320 -21.22 -6.70 -9.12
C LYS A 320 -20.61 -5.77 -10.13
N LEU A 321 -19.34 -6.00 -10.43
CA LEU A 321 -18.63 -5.32 -11.49
C LEU A 321 -18.39 -6.27 -12.65
N ASN A 322 -18.48 -5.74 -13.86
CA ASN A 322 -18.10 -6.41 -15.10
C ASN A 322 -16.64 -6.04 -15.38
N ALA A 323 -15.74 -7.01 -15.38
CA ALA A 323 -14.37 -6.81 -15.82
C ALA A 323 -14.34 -6.79 -17.35
N LEU A 324 -13.96 -5.65 -17.94
CA LEU A 324 -14.06 -5.42 -19.38
C LEU A 324 -12.71 -5.57 -20.10
N ARG A 325 -11.62 -5.14 -19.44
CA ARG A 325 -10.26 -5.15 -19.99
C ARG A 325 -9.25 -5.28 -18.86
N GLY A 326 -8.09 -5.87 -19.14
CA GLY A 326 -6.98 -5.91 -18.20
C GLY A 326 -6.52 -4.53 -17.74
N GLY A 327 -6.07 -4.44 -16.49
CA GLY A 327 -5.59 -3.21 -15.84
C GLY A 327 -6.22 -2.98 -14.45
N VAL A 328 -5.96 -1.81 -13.87
CA VAL A 328 -6.50 -1.42 -12.56
C VAL A 328 -7.82 -0.67 -12.73
N GLY A 329 -8.90 -1.33 -12.35
CA GLY A 329 -10.25 -0.81 -12.27
C GLY A 329 -10.47 -0.03 -10.97
N SER A 330 -11.21 1.09 -11.03
CA SER A 330 -11.58 1.85 -9.85
C SER A 330 -13.05 2.26 -9.91
N VAL A 331 -13.80 1.96 -8.85
CA VAL A 331 -15.20 2.37 -8.69
C VAL A 331 -15.29 3.22 -7.43
N GLN A 332 -15.80 4.44 -7.58
CA GLN A 332 -16.04 5.34 -6.47
C GLN A 332 -17.48 5.21 -6.00
N LEU A 333 -17.67 5.09 -4.68
CA LEU A 333 -18.95 5.26 -4.03
C LEU A 333 -19.05 6.68 -3.48
N SER A 334 -20.23 7.28 -3.64
CA SER A 334 -20.60 8.61 -3.15
C SER A 334 -22.00 8.56 -2.53
N SER A 335 -22.25 9.44 -1.57
CA SER A 335 -23.54 9.65 -0.93
C SER A 335 -23.60 11.10 -0.45
N ASP A 336 -24.79 11.71 -0.53
CA ASP A 336 -25.02 13.07 -0.03
C ASP A 336 -25.27 13.09 1.49
N GLN A 337 -25.22 11.93 2.16
CA GLN A 337 -25.36 11.83 3.61
C GLN A 337 -24.10 12.35 4.33
N ALA A 338 -24.31 13.18 5.35
CA ALA A 338 -23.24 13.73 6.18
C ALA A 338 -22.37 12.62 6.80
N GLY A 339 -21.05 12.82 6.85
CA GLY A 339 -20.10 11.84 7.39
C GLY A 339 -19.73 10.69 6.44
N PHE A 340 -20.26 10.64 5.21
CA PHE A 340 -19.84 9.65 4.22
C PHE A 340 -18.48 10.01 3.61
N GLN A 341 -17.44 9.27 3.98
CA GLN A 341 -16.18 9.30 3.24
C GLN A 341 -16.35 8.52 1.94
N ALA A 342 -16.07 9.17 0.81
CA ALA A 342 -16.07 8.50 -0.49
C ALA A 342 -15.16 7.27 -0.42
N LYS A 343 -15.74 6.08 -0.65
CA LYS A 343 -15.00 4.83 -0.65
C LYS A 343 -14.66 4.46 -2.09
N THR A 344 -13.43 4.02 -2.32
CA THR A 344 -13.00 3.50 -3.62
C THR A 344 -12.87 1.99 -3.51
N ILE A 345 -13.47 1.29 -4.47
CA ILE A 345 -13.23 -0.13 -4.72
C ILE A 345 -12.20 -0.22 -5.83
N THR A 346 -11.09 -0.89 -5.54
CA THR A 346 -10.06 -1.19 -6.54
C THR A 346 -10.28 -2.61 -7.05
N VAL A 347 -10.26 -2.78 -8.37
CA VAL A 347 -10.36 -4.09 -9.02
C VAL A 347 -9.14 -4.31 -9.87
N LEU A 348 -8.34 -5.32 -9.55
CA LEU A 348 -7.28 -5.77 -10.43
C LEU A 348 -7.90 -6.71 -11.46
N VAL A 349 -7.95 -6.27 -12.72
CA VAL A 349 -8.49 -7.06 -13.82
C VAL A 349 -7.33 -7.67 -14.60
N ALA A 350 -7.23 -8.99 -14.59
CA ALA A 350 -6.35 -9.71 -15.50
C ALA A 350 -6.95 -9.70 -16.91
N SER A 351 -6.13 -9.56 -17.96
CA SER A 351 -6.60 -9.61 -19.36
C SER A 351 -7.13 -11.00 -19.78
N GLY A 352 -6.85 -12.05 -19.01
CA GLY A 352 -7.26 -13.44 -19.26
C GLY A 352 -6.24 -14.46 -18.73
N PHE A 353 -6.68 -15.65 -18.31
CA PHE A 353 -5.78 -16.80 -18.11
C PHE A 353 -5.38 -17.37 -19.48
N GLY A 354 -4.07 -17.60 -19.72
CA GLY A 354 -3.56 -18.37 -20.86
C GLY A 354 -3.60 -17.66 -22.22
N VAL A 355 -3.57 -16.32 -22.23
CA VAL A 355 -3.24 -15.58 -23.46
C VAL A 355 -1.76 -15.26 -23.40
N GLU A 356 -1.00 -15.96 -24.22
CA GLU A 356 0.42 -15.71 -24.47
C GLU A 356 0.59 -14.24 -24.90
N GLU A 357 1.38 -13.48 -24.15
CA GLU A 357 1.67 -12.08 -24.42
C GLU A 357 3.12 -11.89 -24.84
N VAL A 358 3.36 -10.99 -25.80
CA VAL A 358 4.71 -10.51 -26.09
C VAL A 358 5.13 -9.58 -24.96
N VAL A 359 5.91 -10.10 -24.01
CA VAL A 359 6.47 -9.30 -22.92
C VAL A 359 7.50 -8.35 -23.48
N PHE A 360 8.38 -8.84 -24.35
CA PHE A 360 9.40 -8.04 -24.99
C PHE A 360 9.79 -8.62 -26.33
N SER A 361 10.10 -7.77 -27.30
CA SER A 361 10.74 -8.12 -28.55
C SER A 361 11.65 -6.99 -29.01
N ASP A 362 12.81 -7.31 -29.55
CA ASP A 362 13.74 -6.37 -30.18
C ASP A 362 14.21 -6.94 -31.53
N THR A 363 14.03 -6.18 -32.60
CA THR A 363 14.53 -6.53 -33.95
C THR A 363 15.96 -6.07 -34.19
N PHE A 364 16.53 -5.22 -33.32
CA PHE A 364 17.83 -4.56 -33.49
C PHE A 364 17.98 -3.70 -34.77
N ASP A 365 16.88 -3.46 -35.50
CA ASP A 365 16.88 -2.56 -36.67
C ASP A 365 17.04 -1.10 -36.23
N THR A 366 18.08 -0.45 -36.71
CA THR A 366 18.32 1.00 -36.50
C THR A 366 18.55 1.70 -37.82
N SER A 367 18.57 3.04 -37.80
CA SER A 367 18.83 3.84 -38.99
C SER A 367 20.28 3.80 -39.48
N SER A 368 21.24 3.39 -38.63
CA SER A 368 22.66 3.21 -38.95
C SER A 368 23.37 2.35 -37.91
N GLU A 369 24.56 1.84 -38.25
CA GLU A 369 25.50 1.24 -37.30
C GLU A 369 25.77 2.20 -36.13
N ASP A 370 25.71 1.68 -34.90
CA ASP A 370 26.09 2.39 -33.68
C ASP A 370 26.69 1.44 -32.64
N TRP A 371 27.61 1.96 -31.82
CA TRP A 371 28.31 1.22 -30.75
C TRP A 371 27.61 1.39 -29.39
N ASP A 372 26.53 2.16 -29.33
CA ASP A 372 25.59 2.12 -28.23
C ASP A 372 24.51 1.08 -28.54
N VAL A 373 24.50 -0.03 -27.80
CA VAL A 373 23.43 -1.02 -27.94
C VAL A 373 22.05 -0.40 -27.71
N ASN A 374 21.93 0.73 -27.01
CA ASN A 374 20.66 1.42 -26.75
C ASN A 374 20.24 2.41 -27.85
N PHE A 375 21.03 2.53 -28.91
CA PHE A 375 20.74 3.43 -30.02
C PHE A 375 19.36 3.13 -30.63
N GLU A 376 18.48 4.14 -30.66
CA GLU A 376 17.12 4.06 -31.22
C GLU A 376 16.22 2.97 -30.60
N ASN A 377 16.39 2.64 -29.31
CA ASN A 377 15.44 1.81 -28.56
C ASN A 377 13.97 2.27 -28.76
N ASP A 378 13.71 3.58 -28.74
CA ASP A 378 12.40 4.20 -28.95
C ASP A 378 12.04 4.43 -30.44
N GLY A 379 12.93 4.03 -31.36
CA GLY A 379 12.79 4.17 -32.81
C GLY A 379 11.85 3.15 -33.46
N GLY A 380 11.29 2.22 -32.67
CA GLY A 380 10.30 1.24 -33.10
C GLY A 380 10.82 -0.18 -33.33
N ARG A 381 12.09 -0.46 -33.03
CA ARG A 381 12.66 -1.82 -33.05
C ARG A 381 12.22 -2.68 -31.87
N GLN A 382 11.87 -2.04 -30.75
CA GLN A 382 11.35 -2.71 -29.56
C GLN A 382 9.82 -2.66 -29.46
N ALA A 383 9.24 -3.75 -28.97
CA ALA A 383 7.81 -3.85 -28.68
C ALA A 383 7.54 -4.82 -27.52
N GLY A 384 6.30 -4.84 -27.02
CA GLY A 384 5.86 -5.72 -25.94
C GLY A 384 5.34 -4.96 -24.72
N THR A 385 4.88 -5.70 -23.71
CA THR A 385 4.27 -5.11 -22.50
C THR A 385 5.25 -4.61 -21.45
N ALA A 386 6.51 -5.07 -21.48
CA ALA A 386 7.60 -4.46 -20.70
C ALA A 386 7.93 -3.03 -21.18
N GLY A 387 7.45 -2.64 -22.36
CA GLY A 387 7.75 -1.35 -22.98
C GLY A 387 9.12 -1.33 -23.64
N ILE A 388 9.67 -0.12 -23.79
CA ILE A 388 11.02 0.11 -24.30
C ILE A 388 12.00 -0.11 -23.15
N LEU A 389 12.99 -0.98 -23.36
CA LEU A 389 13.99 -1.37 -22.36
C LEU A 389 15.39 -0.93 -22.79
N ASP A 390 16.13 -0.37 -21.84
CA ASP A 390 17.57 -0.21 -21.99
C ASP A 390 18.25 -1.58 -21.82
N TYR A 391 19.32 -1.81 -22.56
CA TYR A 391 20.28 -2.88 -22.36
C TYR A 391 21.39 -2.42 -21.42
N VAL A 392 21.71 -3.27 -20.46
CA VAL A 392 22.83 -3.12 -19.54
C VAL A 392 24.08 -3.74 -20.13
N GLU A 393 25.15 -2.98 -20.14
CA GLU A 393 26.48 -3.37 -20.62
C GLU A 393 27.53 -3.28 -19.51
N ALA A 394 28.69 -3.89 -19.71
CA ALA A 394 29.84 -3.62 -18.85
C ALA A 394 30.39 -2.21 -19.13
N GLU A 395 30.98 -1.55 -18.13
CA GLU A 395 31.56 -0.20 -18.30
C GLU A 395 32.54 -0.10 -19.48
N ALA A 396 33.25 -1.20 -19.79
CA ALA A 396 34.16 -1.22 -20.91
C ALA A 396 33.45 -1.21 -22.27
N SER A 397 32.29 -1.88 -22.40
CA SER A 397 31.55 -2.01 -23.67
C SER A 397 30.39 -1.04 -23.80
N ALA A 398 29.98 -0.37 -22.72
CA ALA A 398 28.98 0.69 -22.77
C ALA A 398 29.45 1.85 -23.66
N ALA A 399 28.51 2.55 -24.30
CA ALA A 399 28.79 3.67 -25.20
C ALA A 399 29.87 4.65 -24.68
N GLY A 400 30.95 4.81 -25.45
CA GLY A 400 32.11 5.64 -25.09
C GLY A 400 33.16 4.92 -24.20
N GLY A 401 32.95 3.64 -23.93
CA GLY A 401 33.87 2.75 -23.25
C GLY A 401 35.11 2.41 -24.09
N ALA A 402 36.03 1.63 -23.50
CA ALA A 402 37.29 1.26 -24.17
C ALA A 402 37.15 0.01 -25.08
N ALA A 403 35.97 -0.58 -25.12
CA ALA A 403 35.63 -1.84 -25.74
C ALA A 403 34.17 -1.78 -26.28
N ASP A 404 33.65 -0.58 -26.58
CA ASP A 404 32.28 -0.38 -27.08
C ASP A 404 32.13 -0.86 -28.53
N GLU A 405 33.24 -0.99 -29.25
CA GLU A 405 33.29 -1.63 -30.56
C GLU A 405 32.96 -3.14 -30.54
N PHE A 406 32.71 -3.72 -29.37
CA PHE A 406 32.41 -5.14 -29.20
C PHE A 406 30.93 -5.44 -28.90
N THR A 407 30.09 -4.41 -28.88
CA THR A 407 28.62 -4.48 -28.74
C THR A 407 27.97 -3.49 -29.69
N ILE A 408 27.69 -3.93 -30.92
CA ILE A 408 27.28 -3.04 -32.03
C ILE A 408 25.86 -3.40 -32.46
N VAL A 409 25.01 -2.41 -32.67
CA VAL A 409 23.72 -2.59 -33.37
C VAL A 409 23.85 -2.17 -34.82
N ASN A 410 23.22 -2.97 -35.70
CA ASN A 410 23.16 -2.73 -37.13
C ASN A 410 24.54 -2.56 -37.81
N PRO A 411 25.52 -3.46 -37.56
CA PRO A 411 26.82 -3.37 -38.21
C PRO A 411 26.70 -3.48 -39.73
N ASP A 412 27.58 -2.81 -40.48
CA ASP A 412 27.51 -2.72 -41.94
C ASP A 412 27.57 -4.07 -42.68
N TRP A 413 28.13 -5.10 -42.04
CA TRP A 413 28.24 -6.47 -42.52
C TRP A 413 27.09 -7.39 -42.07
N ALA A 414 26.25 -6.96 -41.12
CA ALA A 414 25.06 -7.67 -40.65
C ALA A 414 23.93 -6.69 -40.25
N GLU A 415 23.38 -6.02 -41.27
CA GLU A 415 22.29 -5.06 -41.12
C GLU A 415 21.10 -5.65 -40.34
N GLY A 416 20.55 -4.86 -39.41
CA GLY A 416 19.43 -5.24 -38.55
C GLY A 416 19.78 -6.17 -37.39
N LYS A 417 21.07 -6.39 -37.07
CA LYS A 417 21.46 -7.36 -36.03
C LYS A 417 22.24 -6.71 -34.89
N LEU A 418 22.20 -7.37 -33.74
CA LEU A 418 23.11 -7.13 -32.63
C LEU A 418 24.37 -7.98 -32.79
N TYR A 419 25.54 -7.36 -32.79
CA TYR A 419 26.84 -8.02 -32.73
C TYR A 419 27.42 -7.97 -31.31
N ILE A 420 27.99 -9.09 -30.86
CA ILE A 420 28.68 -9.20 -29.56
C ILE A 420 29.99 -9.97 -29.72
N SER A 421 31.10 -9.47 -29.18
CA SER A 421 32.36 -10.25 -29.12
C SER A 421 33.16 -10.02 -27.84
N GLY A 422 33.37 -11.08 -27.06
CA GLY A 422 34.05 -10.99 -25.77
C GLY A 422 33.30 -10.20 -24.70
N GLN A 423 32.04 -9.86 -24.95
CA GLN A 423 31.16 -9.06 -24.10
C GLN A 423 29.83 -9.76 -23.86
N ASN A 424 28.98 -9.12 -23.07
CA ASN A 424 27.61 -9.53 -22.83
C ASN A 424 26.70 -8.34 -22.60
N VAL A 425 25.45 -8.49 -23.02
CA VAL A 425 24.39 -7.49 -22.85
C VAL A 425 23.15 -8.15 -22.27
N SER A 426 22.36 -7.39 -21.52
CA SER A 426 21.10 -7.86 -20.93
C SER A 426 20.05 -6.78 -21.01
N PRO A 427 18.82 -7.06 -21.47
CA PRO A 427 17.70 -6.13 -21.25
C PRO A 427 17.57 -5.81 -19.75
N ASP A 428 17.32 -4.55 -19.40
CA ASP A 428 17.08 -4.11 -18.03
C ASP A 428 15.68 -4.50 -17.56
N TYR A 429 15.44 -5.81 -17.46
CA TYR A 429 14.16 -6.34 -17.04
C TYR A 429 14.28 -7.74 -16.45
N ASN A 430 13.46 -8.00 -15.43
CA ASN A 430 13.35 -9.29 -14.79
C ASN A 430 12.06 -9.97 -15.28
N PHE A 431 12.18 -10.91 -16.22
CA PHE A 431 11.07 -11.53 -16.95
C PHE A 431 10.31 -12.58 -16.12
N ILE A 432 9.63 -12.14 -15.05
CA ILE A 432 8.86 -12.99 -14.13
C ILE A 432 7.34 -12.88 -14.33
N ASP A 433 6.94 -12.39 -15.51
CA ASP A 433 5.57 -12.02 -15.88
C ASP A 433 4.63 -13.21 -16.02
N GLY A 434 5.12 -14.45 -15.85
CA GLY A 434 4.29 -15.64 -15.71
C GLY A 434 5.01 -16.95 -15.39
N PRO A 435 4.28 -17.96 -14.91
CA PRO A 435 4.82 -19.28 -14.58
C PRO A 435 5.38 -20.02 -15.80
N GLU A 436 4.91 -19.67 -16.99
CA GLU A 436 5.39 -20.20 -18.27
C GLU A 436 5.88 -19.06 -19.14
N PHE A 437 7.06 -19.24 -19.74
CA PHE A 437 7.64 -18.29 -20.68
C PHE A 437 8.34 -19.00 -21.84
N GLU A 438 8.39 -18.31 -22.98
CA GLU A 438 9.15 -18.70 -24.16
C GLU A 438 10.16 -17.60 -24.49
N ILE A 439 11.40 -17.99 -24.78
CA ILE A 439 12.45 -17.14 -25.32
C ILE A 439 12.71 -17.60 -26.74
N SER A 440 12.65 -16.69 -27.71
CA SER A 440 13.00 -16.96 -29.10
C SER A 440 13.96 -15.90 -29.64
N PHE A 441 14.90 -16.31 -30.47
CA PHE A 441 15.86 -15.42 -31.11
C PHE A 441 16.58 -16.15 -32.24
N LYS A 442 17.15 -15.39 -33.17
CA LYS A 442 18.13 -15.89 -34.10
C LYS A 442 19.54 -15.66 -33.56
N VAL A 443 20.44 -16.60 -33.81
CA VAL A 443 21.85 -16.48 -33.44
C VAL A 443 22.77 -17.05 -34.51
N HIS A 444 23.85 -16.34 -34.82
CA HIS A 444 24.94 -16.87 -35.65
C HIS A 444 26.23 -16.91 -34.84
N PRO A 445 26.73 -18.09 -34.42
CA PRO A 445 27.94 -18.18 -33.62
C PRO A 445 29.19 -18.14 -34.52
N GLY A 446 29.57 -16.96 -35.02
CA GLY A 446 30.74 -16.77 -35.89
C GLY A 446 30.39 -16.65 -37.37
N SER A 447 29.67 -15.59 -37.75
CA SER A 447 29.25 -15.29 -39.14
C SER A 447 30.40 -15.09 -40.11
N ASN A 448 31.58 -14.77 -39.61
CA ASN A 448 32.80 -14.58 -40.39
C ASN A 448 33.65 -15.85 -40.54
N ASN A 449 33.26 -16.99 -39.96
CA ASN A 449 34.00 -18.25 -40.09
C ASN A 449 33.20 -19.32 -40.85
N ASP A 450 33.34 -19.32 -42.18
CA ASP A 450 32.74 -20.30 -43.10
C ASP A 450 33.24 -21.74 -42.89
N PHE A 451 34.32 -21.96 -42.14
CA PHE A 451 34.88 -23.30 -41.91
C PHE A 451 34.22 -24.03 -40.74
N TYR A 452 33.50 -23.31 -39.86
CA TYR A 452 32.81 -23.89 -38.70
C TYR A 452 33.74 -24.83 -37.90
N ASP A 453 34.96 -24.37 -37.61
CA ASP A 453 36.02 -25.16 -36.96
C ASP A 453 36.50 -24.56 -35.64
N SER A 454 35.92 -23.44 -35.22
CA SER A 454 36.28 -22.77 -33.97
C SER A 454 35.44 -23.30 -32.79
N PRO A 455 36.06 -23.55 -31.62
CA PRO A 455 35.31 -23.90 -30.42
C PRO A 455 34.62 -22.68 -29.77
N ASP A 456 34.88 -21.46 -30.24
CA ASP A 456 34.28 -20.23 -29.71
C ASP A 456 32.77 -20.16 -30.01
N TRP A 457 32.06 -19.25 -29.34
CA TRP A 457 30.61 -19.42 -29.17
C TRP A 457 29.83 -18.14 -28.91
N ALA A 458 28.55 -18.21 -29.26
CA ALA A 458 27.50 -17.31 -28.77
C ALA A 458 26.68 -18.02 -27.68
N ALA A 459 26.03 -17.28 -26.79
CA ALA A 459 25.25 -17.87 -25.72
C ALA A 459 24.05 -17.04 -25.29
N VAL A 460 23.10 -17.74 -24.66
CA VAL A 460 22.04 -17.15 -23.84
C VAL A 460 22.13 -17.70 -22.42
N VAL A 461 21.95 -16.83 -21.44
CA VAL A 461 21.72 -17.19 -20.04
C VAL A 461 20.36 -16.62 -19.64
N PHE A 462 19.51 -17.42 -19.00
CA PHE A 462 18.20 -16.98 -18.50
C PHE A 462 17.94 -17.57 -17.11
N GLY A 463 16.92 -17.07 -16.42
CA GLY A 463 16.62 -17.51 -15.05
C GLY A 463 17.63 -17.04 -14.00
N ALA A 464 18.48 -16.07 -14.33
CA ALA A 464 19.55 -15.58 -13.45
C ALA A 464 19.06 -14.46 -12.53
N THR A 465 19.63 -14.37 -11.32
CA THR A 465 19.29 -13.33 -10.33
C THR A 465 19.85 -11.95 -10.65
N GLU A 466 20.92 -11.87 -11.43
CA GLU A 466 21.50 -10.60 -11.87
C GLU A 466 21.67 -10.58 -13.39
N LYS A 467 21.80 -9.38 -13.95
CA LYS A 467 22.09 -9.14 -15.36
C LYS A 467 23.56 -9.44 -15.67
N ASN A 468 23.86 -9.56 -16.95
CA ASN A 468 25.21 -9.77 -17.48
C ASN A 468 25.94 -10.95 -16.83
N LYS A 469 25.22 -12.07 -16.65
CA LYS A 469 25.82 -13.30 -16.15
C LYS A 469 26.48 -14.10 -17.25
N PHE A 470 27.66 -14.63 -16.92
CA PHE A 470 28.41 -15.54 -17.78
C PHE A 470 27.95 -16.99 -17.55
N VAL A 471 27.98 -17.83 -18.59
CA VAL A 471 27.37 -19.17 -18.58
C VAL A 471 27.84 -20.10 -17.46
N ASN A 472 29.09 -19.97 -16.99
CA ASN A 472 29.66 -20.79 -15.92
C ASN A 472 29.83 -20.03 -14.59
N ALA A 473 29.23 -18.85 -14.48
CA ALA A 473 29.21 -18.00 -13.30
C ALA A 473 27.80 -17.45 -13.01
N SER A 474 26.78 -18.13 -13.55
CA SER A 474 25.37 -17.84 -13.37
C SER A 474 24.74 -18.82 -12.38
N ASP A 475 23.68 -18.38 -11.70
CA ASP A 475 22.74 -19.24 -10.96
C ASP A 475 21.53 -19.67 -11.81
N GLY A 476 21.41 -19.11 -13.02
CA GLY A 476 20.40 -19.45 -14.02
C GLY A 476 20.74 -20.69 -14.86
N PHE A 477 20.19 -20.72 -16.07
CA PHE A 477 20.40 -21.76 -17.07
C PHE A 477 21.11 -21.18 -18.28
N GLY A 478 22.21 -21.79 -18.73
CA GLY A 478 23.06 -21.29 -19.80
C GLY A 478 23.15 -22.24 -20.98
N ILE A 479 23.11 -21.72 -22.21
CA ILE A 479 23.23 -22.51 -23.44
C ILE A 479 24.27 -21.87 -24.37
N LEU A 480 25.28 -22.65 -24.75
CA LEU A 480 26.30 -22.30 -25.72
C LEU A 480 25.96 -22.85 -27.09
N PHE A 481 26.03 -21.99 -28.10
CA PHE A 481 26.02 -22.33 -29.51
C PHE A 481 27.43 -22.11 -30.05
N ARG A 482 28.15 -23.20 -30.31
CA ARG A 482 29.55 -23.14 -30.76
C ARG A 482 29.63 -23.07 -32.28
N ASN A 483 30.62 -22.33 -32.77
CA ASN A 483 30.90 -22.22 -34.20
C ASN A 483 31.18 -23.59 -34.84
N ASP A 484 31.84 -24.51 -34.12
CA ASP A 484 32.08 -25.89 -34.55
C ASP A 484 30.84 -26.82 -34.54
N GLY A 485 29.65 -26.25 -34.43
CA GLY A 485 28.38 -26.95 -34.54
C GLY A 485 27.99 -27.74 -33.30
N ARG A 486 28.63 -27.45 -32.15
CA ARG A 486 28.31 -28.08 -30.86
C ARG A 486 27.41 -27.21 -29.99
N VAL A 487 26.60 -27.87 -29.17
CA VAL A 487 25.81 -27.23 -28.10
C VAL A 487 26.36 -27.65 -26.74
N GLN A 488 26.41 -26.73 -25.79
CA GLN A 488 26.72 -27.05 -24.40
C GLN A 488 25.72 -26.37 -23.46
N VAL A 489 25.23 -27.10 -22.47
CA VAL A 489 24.20 -26.62 -21.55
C VAL A 489 24.72 -26.64 -20.13
N PHE A 490 24.39 -25.60 -19.38
CA PHE A 490 24.78 -25.36 -18.01
C PHE A 490 23.52 -25.21 -17.14
N ASP A 491 23.51 -25.89 -16.01
CA ASP A 491 22.62 -25.59 -14.89
C ASP A 491 23.48 -24.97 -13.80
N GLU A 492 23.23 -23.70 -13.49
CA GLU A 492 24.11 -22.87 -12.68
C GLU A 492 25.52 -22.83 -13.29
N ALA A 493 26.57 -22.99 -12.47
CA ALA A 493 27.96 -23.04 -12.93
C ALA A 493 28.36 -24.43 -13.51
N VAL A 494 27.45 -25.41 -13.55
CA VAL A 494 27.78 -26.80 -13.87
C VAL A 494 27.35 -27.16 -15.29
N ALA A 495 28.30 -27.59 -16.12
CA ALA A 495 27.98 -28.16 -17.44
C ALA A 495 27.25 -29.51 -17.28
N ILE A 496 26.00 -29.57 -17.74
CA ILE A 496 25.13 -30.75 -17.63
C ILE A 496 25.03 -31.54 -18.94
N TYR A 497 25.32 -30.88 -20.07
CA TYR A 497 25.27 -31.48 -21.39
C TYR A 497 26.29 -30.84 -22.33
N GLY A 498 26.84 -31.66 -23.22
CA GLY A 498 27.63 -31.23 -24.36
C GLY A 498 27.35 -32.18 -25.52
N SER A 499 27.04 -31.63 -26.69
CA SER A 499 26.79 -32.45 -27.86
C SER A 499 28.08 -33.14 -28.34
N PRO A 500 27.97 -34.25 -29.08
CA PRO A 500 29.13 -34.91 -29.71
C PRO A 500 29.93 -33.95 -30.62
N GLU A 501 31.20 -34.29 -30.86
CA GLU A 501 32.23 -33.36 -31.35
C GLU A 501 31.98 -32.71 -32.73
N ILE A 502 31.05 -33.17 -33.58
CA ILE A 502 30.79 -32.57 -34.91
C ILE A 502 29.31 -32.74 -35.32
N GLY A 503 28.70 -31.67 -35.87
CA GLY A 503 27.52 -31.73 -36.73
C GLY A 503 26.16 -31.82 -36.04
N THR A 504 26.03 -31.26 -34.83
CA THR A 504 24.74 -31.23 -34.12
C THR A 504 23.91 -30.01 -34.51
N LEU A 505 24.56 -28.85 -34.69
CA LEU A 505 23.92 -27.65 -35.22
C LEU A 505 24.03 -27.60 -36.74
N PRO A 506 23.00 -27.10 -37.45
CA PRO A 506 23.12 -26.75 -38.86
C PRO A 506 24.11 -25.59 -39.05
N GLU A 507 24.76 -25.55 -40.22
CA GLU A 507 25.60 -24.42 -40.63
C GLU A 507 24.75 -23.15 -40.79
N GLY A 508 25.33 -22.00 -40.43
CA GLY A 508 24.71 -20.68 -40.58
C GLY A 508 23.95 -20.20 -39.34
N GLU A 509 22.99 -19.31 -39.59
CA GLU A 509 22.13 -18.73 -38.55
C GLU A 509 21.12 -19.75 -38.02
N LEU A 510 20.94 -19.72 -36.71
CA LEU A 510 20.09 -20.63 -35.93
C LEU A 510 18.86 -19.87 -35.44
N ASP A 511 17.67 -20.39 -35.72
CA ASP A 511 16.40 -19.96 -35.12
C ASP A 511 16.16 -20.79 -33.85
N VAL A 512 16.35 -20.14 -32.69
CA VAL A 512 16.31 -20.78 -31.39
C VAL A 512 15.00 -20.44 -30.70
N ARG A 513 14.35 -21.45 -30.13
CA ARG A 513 13.18 -21.31 -29.26
C ARG A 513 13.38 -22.13 -27.99
N ILE A 514 13.13 -21.54 -26.84
CA ILE A 514 13.26 -22.16 -25.52
C ILE A 514 11.96 -21.93 -24.77
N THR A 515 11.34 -22.99 -24.27
CA THR A 515 10.17 -22.87 -23.38
C THR A 515 10.57 -23.28 -21.98
N SER A 516 10.09 -22.54 -20.98
CA SER A 516 10.17 -22.96 -19.58
C SER A 516 8.82 -22.86 -18.89
N SER A 517 8.53 -23.83 -18.02
CA SER A 517 7.36 -23.83 -17.14
C SER A 517 7.78 -24.13 -15.71
N SER A 518 7.29 -23.34 -14.77
CA SER A 518 7.46 -23.48 -13.33
C SER A 518 6.20 -22.99 -12.62
N ILE A 519 5.89 -23.51 -11.44
CA ILE A 519 4.75 -22.97 -10.66
C ILE A 519 5.03 -21.57 -10.10
N ASN A 520 6.30 -21.14 -10.01
CA ASN A 520 6.73 -19.79 -9.57
C ASN A 520 8.24 -19.53 -9.81
N PHE A 521 8.67 -18.29 -9.57
CA PHE A 521 10.08 -17.88 -9.47
C PHE A 521 10.59 -17.82 -8.02
N ALA A 522 10.18 -18.76 -7.17
CA ALA A 522 10.61 -18.89 -5.78
C ALA A 522 11.45 -20.16 -5.54
N GLY A 523 12.09 -20.68 -6.59
CA GLY A 523 12.89 -21.90 -6.55
C GLY A 523 12.11 -23.20 -6.70
N ALA A 524 10.87 -23.16 -7.21
CA ALA A 524 10.14 -24.37 -7.56
C ALA A 524 10.70 -25.00 -8.86
N PRO A 525 10.73 -26.34 -8.99
CA PRO A 525 11.31 -27.01 -10.14
C PRO A 525 10.78 -26.46 -11.47
N ALA A 526 11.70 -26.11 -12.38
CA ALA A 526 11.37 -25.59 -13.70
C ALA A 526 11.66 -26.64 -14.78
N THR A 527 10.70 -26.87 -15.67
CA THR A 527 10.84 -27.73 -16.85
C THR A 527 11.28 -26.87 -18.03
N ILE A 528 12.31 -27.31 -18.76
CA ILE A 528 12.94 -26.55 -19.86
C ILE A 528 13.00 -27.46 -21.09
N ARG A 529 12.71 -26.87 -22.26
CA ARG A 529 12.85 -27.51 -23.59
C ARG A 529 13.41 -26.50 -24.59
N MET A 530 14.10 -27.00 -25.61
CA MET A 530 14.73 -26.17 -26.63
C MET A 530 14.47 -26.74 -28.02
N TRP A 531 14.26 -25.84 -28.99
CA TRP A 531 14.21 -26.14 -30.41
C TRP A 531 15.22 -25.27 -31.15
N ILE A 532 15.86 -25.85 -32.16
CA ILE A 532 16.79 -25.17 -33.05
C ILE A 532 16.33 -25.45 -34.48
N ASN A 533 16.07 -24.42 -35.26
CA ASN A 533 15.50 -24.50 -36.62
C ASN A 533 14.22 -25.35 -36.67
N GLY A 534 13.40 -25.26 -35.62
CA GLY A 534 12.15 -26.01 -35.46
C GLY A 534 12.31 -27.47 -34.98
N GLU A 535 13.52 -27.99 -34.84
CA GLU A 535 13.78 -29.35 -34.33
C GLU A 535 14.09 -29.34 -32.83
N GLU A 536 13.40 -30.18 -32.05
CA GLU A 536 13.61 -30.29 -30.60
C GLU A 536 15.02 -30.83 -30.32
N SER A 537 15.76 -30.11 -29.47
CA SER A 537 17.19 -30.33 -29.22
C SER A 537 17.43 -30.82 -27.78
N PRO A 538 18.40 -31.74 -27.57
CA PRO A 538 18.68 -32.30 -26.26
C PRO A 538 19.28 -31.26 -25.31
N LEU A 539 18.80 -31.29 -24.06
CA LEU A 539 19.36 -30.53 -22.94
C LEU A 539 20.17 -31.40 -21.96
N SER A 540 20.15 -32.72 -22.17
CA SER A 540 20.88 -33.72 -21.39
C SER A 540 21.23 -34.94 -22.26
N ASN A 541 22.10 -35.82 -21.75
CA ASN A 541 22.48 -37.06 -22.46
C ASN A 541 21.32 -38.04 -22.69
N SER A 542 20.17 -37.86 -22.03
CA SER A 542 19.08 -38.85 -22.03
C SER A 542 17.70 -38.27 -22.31
N SER A 543 17.56 -36.96 -22.51
CA SER A 543 16.26 -36.29 -22.59
C SER A 543 16.31 -34.97 -23.35
N MET A 544 15.25 -34.69 -24.10
CA MET A 544 14.94 -33.38 -24.71
C MET A 544 14.46 -32.36 -23.67
N GLU A 545 13.89 -32.87 -22.59
CA GLU A 545 13.41 -32.08 -21.46
C GLU A 545 14.43 -32.11 -20.32
N TYR A 546 14.67 -30.95 -19.70
CA TYR A 546 15.47 -30.83 -18.48
C TYR A 546 14.64 -30.25 -17.35
N ILE A 547 14.81 -30.77 -16.12
CA ILE A 547 14.15 -30.24 -14.92
C ILE A 547 15.22 -29.65 -14.00
N LYS A 548 15.28 -28.32 -13.92
CA LYS A 548 16.10 -27.60 -12.94
C LYS A 548 15.43 -27.73 -11.57
N GLN A 549 15.97 -28.59 -10.71
CA GLN A 549 15.35 -28.94 -9.43
C GLN A 549 15.23 -27.76 -8.46
N GLY A 550 16.20 -26.85 -8.49
CA GLY A 550 16.20 -25.64 -7.67
C GLY A 550 15.35 -24.49 -8.22
N GLY A 551 14.72 -24.67 -9.39
CA GLY A 551 13.89 -23.64 -10.01
C GLY A 551 14.63 -22.36 -10.38
N PHE A 552 13.87 -21.31 -10.67
CA PHE A 552 14.41 -19.96 -10.86
C PHE A 552 14.02 -19.06 -9.70
N HIS A 553 14.87 -18.09 -9.38
CA HIS A 553 14.64 -17.06 -8.35
C HIS A 553 14.44 -15.66 -8.95
N ALA A 554 14.81 -15.49 -10.22
CA ALA A 554 14.51 -14.37 -11.08
C ALA A 554 14.69 -14.84 -12.53
N ASN A 555 14.54 -13.94 -13.50
CA ASN A 555 14.72 -14.22 -14.92
C ASN A 555 15.36 -13.02 -15.63
N ASN A 556 16.56 -12.63 -15.20
CA ASN A 556 17.39 -11.73 -16.01
C ASN A 556 18.01 -12.57 -17.15
N ILE A 557 17.94 -12.05 -18.37
CA ILE A 557 18.44 -12.73 -19.57
C ILE A 557 19.70 -12.01 -20.06
N SER A 558 20.76 -12.76 -20.35
CA SER A 558 22.00 -12.24 -20.92
C SER A 558 22.30 -12.90 -22.27
N LEU A 559 22.66 -12.08 -23.25
CA LEU A 559 23.21 -12.50 -24.54
C LEU A 559 24.73 -12.32 -24.50
N LEU A 560 25.47 -13.31 -25.01
CA LEU A 560 26.94 -13.31 -24.92
C LEU A 560 27.57 -13.73 -26.24
N GLY A 561 28.73 -13.15 -26.54
CA GLY A 561 29.64 -13.62 -27.58
C GLY A 561 31.03 -13.81 -26.98
N TYR A 562 31.70 -14.92 -27.29
CA TYR A 562 33.05 -15.19 -26.80
C TYR A 562 33.92 -15.77 -27.92
N GLY A 563 35.03 -15.07 -28.19
CA GLY A 563 36.03 -15.42 -29.20
C GLY A 563 36.53 -14.17 -29.91
N ALA A 564 37.79 -13.78 -29.69
CA ALA A 564 38.32 -12.47 -30.09
C ALA A 564 38.42 -12.22 -31.62
N GLU A 565 38.03 -13.20 -32.44
CA GLU A 565 38.06 -13.12 -33.91
C GLU A 565 36.77 -13.64 -34.54
N LEU A 566 35.74 -13.99 -33.74
CA LEU A 566 34.45 -14.43 -34.25
C LEU A 566 33.40 -13.33 -34.14
N GLU A 567 32.60 -13.25 -35.19
CA GLU A 567 31.44 -12.37 -35.27
C GLU A 567 30.18 -13.09 -34.79
N HIS A 568 29.72 -12.81 -33.58
CA HIS A 568 28.49 -13.39 -33.05
C HIS A 568 27.33 -12.41 -33.22
N THR A 569 26.30 -12.82 -33.96
CA THR A 569 25.12 -11.97 -34.19
C THR A 569 23.86 -12.53 -33.55
N PHE A 570 22.98 -11.65 -33.07
CA PHE A 570 21.64 -11.94 -32.58
C PHE A 570 20.61 -11.09 -33.35
N ASP A 571 19.44 -11.65 -33.58
CA ASP A 571 18.33 -11.01 -34.29
C ASP A 571 16.98 -11.53 -33.74
N ASP A 572 15.91 -10.76 -33.92
CA ASP A 572 14.53 -11.09 -33.52
C ASP A 572 14.41 -11.62 -32.08
N PHE A 573 15.08 -10.99 -31.10
CA PHE A 573 15.03 -11.43 -29.71
C PHE A 573 13.64 -11.17 -29.14
N LYS A 574 12.99 -12.19 -28.61
CA LYS A 574 11.60 -12.12 -28.16
C LYS A 574 11.35 -13.00 -26.94
N VAL A 575 10.62 -12.44 -25.97
CA VAL A 575 10.15 -13.12 -24.76
C VAL A 575 8.62 -13.10 -24.76
N LEU A 576 8.02 -14.28 -24.72
CA LEU A 576 6.60 -14.50 -24.49
C LEU A 576 6.40 -15.00 -23.07
N ALA A 577 5.33 -14.59 -22.41
CA ALA A 577 4.91 -15.20 -21.16
C ALA A 577 3.39 -15.27 -21.10
N ASP A 578 2.88 -16.25 -20.35
CA ASP A 578 1.49 -16.24 -19.95
C ASP A 578 1.26 -15.08 -18.99
N ALA A 579 0.36 -14.16 -19.34
CA ALA A 579 0.05 -13.00 -18.51
C ALA A 579 -0.25 -13.42 -17.06
N CYS A 580 0.57 -12.95 -16.11
CA CYS A 580 0.42 -13.22 -14.68
C CYS A 580 0.13 -11.95 -13.89
N VAL A 581 -0.48 -12.15 -12.73
CA VAL A 581 -0.75 -11.12 -11.74
C VAL A 581 0.56 -10.78 -11.04
N SER A 582 1.13 -9.60 -11.26
CA SER A 582 2.06 -9.04 -10.27
C SER A 582 1.23 -8.48 -9.10
N ALA A 583 1.54 -8.99 -7.90
CA ALA A 583 0.83 -8.69 -6.65
C ALA A 583 1.06 -7.27 -6.15
#